data_AF-A0A437CNA2-F1
#
_entry.id   AF-A0A437CNA2-F1
#
_cell.length_a   1.000
_cell.length_b   1.000
_cell.length_c   1.000
_cell.angle_alpha   90.00
_cell.angle_beta   90.00
_cell.angle_gamma   90.00
#
_symmetry.space_group_name_H-M   'P 1'
#
loop_
_entity.id
_entity.type
_entity.pdbx_description
1 polymer ?
#
loop_
_entity_poly.entity_id
_entity_poly.type
_entity_poly.pdbx_seq_one_letter_code
_entity_poly.pdbx_strand_id
1 'polypeptide(L)'
;MLHAECQCVCSHADVPRASVPVRHRIEAVVAFSDDFVACLQDNQRFRYNKVMLALNMSAALTAKKTKEFRSPPQEQINMLLNFKGEKQEGPCPEFIREQLLDFHEDLMRHCGIELDDDGTIDGDNDFTIRGRLMLLVKKVSALKKKIGNPPKEKDRRPCTLQQLISDTMVRWAQESVIEDPDLVRAMFVLLHRQYDGIGGQVRALPKTYTINSVSVEDTVNLLAALGQIRSLLSVRMGKEEEKLMIRGLG
;
A
#
# COMPACT_ATOMS: atom_id res chain seq x y z
N MET A 1 -7.50 -26.69 -2.84
CA MET A 1 -7.87 -26.64 -4.27
C MET A 1 -8.76 -25.42 -4.49
N LEU A 2 -8.15 -24.25 -4.42
CA LEU A 2 -8.68 -22.93 -4.81
C LEU A 2 -7.42 -22.09 -5.07
N HIS A 3 -6.72 -22.38 -6.18
CA HIS A 3 -5.81 -21.41 -6.76
C HIS A 3 -6.71 -20.45 -7.53
N ALA A 4 -7.13 -19.37 -6.87
CA ALA A 4 -7.79 -18.28 -7.57
C ALA A 4 -6.68 -17.42 -8.15
N GLU A 5 -6.48 -17.47 -9.47
CA GLU A 5 -5.69 -16.44 -10.15
C GLU A 5 -6.46 -15.11 -10.02
N CYS A 6 -6.22 -14.40 -8.92
CA CYS A 6 -6.81 -13.11 -8.63
C CYS A 6 -6.17 -12.06 -9.55
N GLN A 7 -6.79 -11.78 -10.69
CA GLN A 7 -6.31 -10.75 -11.60
C GLN A 7 -6.71 -9.38 -11.03
N CYS A 8 -5.70 -8.53 -10.76
CA CYS A 8 -5.92 -7.16 -10.32
C CYS A 8 -6.54 -6.36 -11.47
N VAL A 9 -7.83 -6.02 -11.38
CA VAL A 9 -8.44 -5.08 -12.33
C VAL A 9 -8.18 -3.67 -11.82
N CYS A 10 -6.98 -3.16 -12.12
CA CYS A 10 -6.76 -1.71 -12.12
C CYS A 10 -7.53 -1.14 -13.31
N SER A 11 -8.80 -0.79 -13.13
CA SER A 11 -9.67 -0.20 -14.15
C SER A 11 -8.91 0.80 -15.02
N HIS A 12 -8.69 0.46 -16.29
CA HIS A 12 -8.07 1.35 -17.29
C HIS A 12 -8.90 2.62 -17.53
N ALA A 13 -10.15 2.68 -17.05
CA ALA A 13 -11.09 3.75 -17.37
C ALA A 13 -11.33 4.79 -16.24
N ASP A 14 -11.05 4.51 -14.96
CA ASP A 14 -11.55 5.37 -13.86
C ASP A 14 -10.58 5.73 -12.73
N VAL A 15 -9.32 5.27 -12.79
CA VAL A 15 -8.29 5.74 -11.85
C VAL A 15 -7.58 6.93 -12.50
N PRO A 16 -7.55 8.14 -11.91
CA PRO A 16 -6.73 9.23 -12.43
C PRO A 16 -5.28 8.75 -12.45
N ARG A 17 -4.79 8.37 -13.65
CA ARG A 17 -3.49 7.75 -13.95
C ARG A 17 -2.66 7.54 -12.69
N ALA A 18 -2.93 6.43 -11.98
CA ALA A 18 -1.95 5.94 -11.02
C ALA A 18 -0.65 5.81 -11.82
N SER A 19 0.40 6.49 -11.37
CA SER A 19 1.67 6.42 -12.07
C SER A 19 2.10 4.94 -12.10
N VAL A 20 2.74 4.51 -13.18
CA VAL A 20 3.21 3.11 -13.35
C VAL A 20 3.86 2.53 -12.07
N PRO A 21 4.68 3.28 -11.30
CA PRO A 21 5.21 2.81 -10.03
C PRO A 21 4.14 2.50 -8.96
N VAL A 22 3.11 3.32 -8.83
CA VAL A 22 2.01 3.09 -7.87
C VAL A 22 1.24 1.83 -8.25
N ARG A 23 1.00 1.61 -9.55
CA ARG A 23 0.31 0.42 -10.04
C ARG A 23 1.09 -0.86 -9.70
N HIS A 24 2.39 -0.91 -10.00
CA HIS A 24 3.20 -2.09 -9.66
C HIS A 24 3.25 -2.37 -8.16
N ARG A 25 3.29 -1.32 -7.31
CA ARG A 25 3.20 -1.50 -5.86
C ARG A 25 1.86 -2.08 -5.42
N ILE A 26 0.75 -1.65 -6.02
CA ILE A 26 -0.57 -2.19 -5.73
C ILE A 26 -0.67 -3.65 -6.18
N GLU A 27 -0.19 -3.97 -7.39
CA GLU A 27 -0.16 -5.35 -7.89
C GLU A 27 0.68 -6.26 -6.98
N ALA A 28 1.83 -5.78 -6.48
CA ALA A 28 2.63 -6.51 -5.49
C ALA A 28 1.88 -6.74 -4.17
N VAL A 29 1.18 -5.72 -3.64
CA VAL A 29 0.34 -5.86 -2.44
C VAL A 29 -0.77 -6.89 -2.65
N VAL A 30 -1.44 -6.86 -3.80
CA VAL A 30 -2.50 -7.80 -4.14
C VAL A 30 -1.97 -9.22 -4.25
N ALA A 31 -0.87 -9.43 -4.97
CA ALA A 31 -0.23 -10.74 -5.14
C ALA A 31 0.21 -11.32 -3.79
N PHE A 32 0.93 -10.53 -2.97
CA PHE A 32 1.32 -10.94 -1.63
C PHE A 32 0.11 -11.31 -0.77
N SER A 33 -0.97 -10.51 -0.83
CA SER A 33 -2.16 -10.73 -0.01
C SER A 33 -2.87 -12.05 -0.36
N ASP A 34 -2.87 -12.48 -1.61
CA ASP A 34 -3.50 -13.72 -2.06
C ASP A 34 -2.82 -14.94 -1.41
N ASP A 35 -1.49 -15.05 -1.57
CA ASP A 35 -0.68 -16.12 -0.97
C ASP A 35 -0.71 -16.08 0.56
N PHE A 36 -0.63 -14.88 1.14
CA PHE A 36 -0.64 -14.67 2.59
C PHE A 36 -1.97 -15.09 3.23
N VAL A 37 -3.10 -14.72 2.62
CA VAL A 37 -4.43 -15.10 3.10
C VAL A 37 -4.64 -16.61 2.95
N ALA A 38 -4.19 -17.23 1.86
CA ALA A 38 -4.24 -18.69 1.70
C ALA A 38 -3.47 -19.41 2.82
N CYS A 39 -2.24 -18.96 3.11
CA CYS A 39 -1.42 -19.50 4.20
C CYS A 39 -2.08 -19.34 5.59
N LEU A 40 -2.69 -18.17 5.85
CA LEU A 40 -3.45 -17.93 7.08
C LEU A 40 -4.65 -18.87 7.22
N GLN A 41 -5.42 -19.07 6.15
CA GLN A 41 -6.59 -19.94 6.14
C GLN A 41 -6.22 -21.40 6.35
N ASP A 42 -5.15 -21.88 5.72
CA ASP A 42 -4.64 -23.24 5.92
C ASP A 42 -4.18 -23.44 7.37
N ASN A 43 -3.49 -22.45 7.95
CA ASN A 43 -3.10 -22.50 9.35
C ASN A 43 -4.32 -22.49 10.29
N GLN A 44 -5.31 -21.65 10.01
CA GLN A 44 -6.56 -21.60 10.75
C GLN A 44 -7.31 -22.94 10.70
N ARG A 45 -7.37 -23.57 9.52
CA ARG A 45 -7.97 -24.91 9.33
C ARG A 45 -7.23 -25.98 10.14
N PHE A 46 -5.91 -25.93 10.16
CA PHE A 46 -5.10 -26.83 10.99
C PHE A 46 -5.37 -26.65 12.49
N ARG A 47 -5.45 -25.41 12.97
CA ARG A 47 -5.80 -25.10 14.36
C ARG A 47 -7.20 -25.59 14.72
N TYR A 48 -8.17 -25.40 13.82
CA TYR A 48 -9.53 -25.90 13.99
C TYR A 48 -9.56 -27.42 14.17
N ASN A 49 -8.89 -28.17 13.29
CA ASN A 49 -8.79 -29.63 13.39
C ASN A 49 -8.16 -30.08 14.70
N LYS A 50 -7.11 -29.40 15.18
CA LYS A 50 -6.51 -29.68 16.49
C LYS A 50 -7.49 -29.48 17.64
N VAL A 51 -8.34 -28.45 17.59
CA VAL A 51 -9.37 -28.21 18.61
C VAL A 51 -10.43 -29.30 18.56
N MET A 52 -10.86 -29.72 17.37
CA MET A 52 -11.87 -30.77 17.19
C MET A 52 -11.41 -32.15 17.67
N LEU A 53 -10.11 -32.46 17.54
CA LEU A 53 -9.54 -33.75 17.95
C LEU A 53 -9.12 -33.79 19.44
N ALA A 54 -9.09 -32.65 20.13
CA ALA A 54 -8.60 -32.56 21.49
C ALA A 54 -9.70 -32.89 22.53
N LEU A 55 -9.78 -34.17 22.90
CA LEU A 55 -10.80 -34.73 23.80
C LEU A 55 -10.71 -34.25 25.26
N ASN A 56 -9.54 -33.78 25.72
CA ASN A 56 -9.26 -33.51 27.15
C ASN A 56 -8.94 -32.03 27.45
N MET A 57 -9.50 -31.07 26.71
CA MET A 57 -9.29 -29.64 27.02
C MET A 57 -10.26 -29.12 28.08
N SER A 58 -9.77 -28.24 28.96
CA SER A 58 -10.66 -27.55 29.91
C SER A 58 -11.65 -26.64 29.19
N ALA A 59 -12.79 -26.36 29.82
CA ALA A 59 -13.80 -25.45 29.27
C ALA A 59 -13.23 -24.05 29.00
N ALA A 60 -12.37 -23.54 29.89
CA ALA A 60 -11.70 -22.24 29.75
C ALA A 60 -10.74 -22.21 28.54
N LEU A 61 -9.94 -23.27 28.34
CA LEU A 61 -9.03 -23.37 27.20
C LEU A 61 -9.80 -23.51 25.88
N THR A 62 -10.90 -24.26 25.90
CA THR A 62 -11.79 -24.43 24.75
C THR A 62 -12.46 -23.12 24.37
N ALA A 63 -12.98 -22.35 25.35
CA ALA A 63 -13.56 -21.04 25.11
C ALA A 63 -12.54 -20.06 24.49
N LYS A 64 -11.29 -20.06 24.98
CA LYS A 64 -10.21 -19.23 24.41
C LYS A 64 -9.89 -19.63 22.97
N LYS A 65 -9.68 -20.93 22.71
CA LYS A 65 -9.31 -21.44 21.37
C LYS A 65 -10.43 -21.31 20.33
N THR A 66 -11.69 -21.42 20.75
CA THR A 66 -12.83 -21.30 19.83
C THR A 66 -13.31 -19.86 19.62
N LYS A 67 -12.72 -18.87 20.29
CA LYS A 67 -13.07 -17.45 20.09
C LYS A 67 -12.85 -17.03 18.64
N GLU A 68 -11.71 -17.42 18.06
CA GLU A 68 -11.35 -17.14 16.67
C GLU A 68 -12.44 -17.62 15.69
N PHE A 69 -12.86 -18.87 15.79
CA PHE A 69 -13.84 -19.49 14.88
C PHE A 69 -15.28 -18.97 15.05
N ARG A 70 -15.54 -18.24 16.14
CA ARG A 70 -16.86 -17.67 16.45
C ARG A 70 -16.97 -16.20 16.07
N SER A 71 -15.85 -15.52 15.84
CA SER A 71 -15.82 -14.11 15.42
C SER A 71 -16.16 -13.96 13.94
N PRO A 72 -16.75 -12.82 13.52
CA PRO A 72 -16.96 -12.50 12.11
C PRO A 72 -15.62 -12.33 11.37
N PRO A 73 -15.57 -12.51 10.03
CA PRO A 73 -14.32 -12.52 9.26
C PRO A 73 -13.43 -11.29 9.46
N GLN A 74 -14.02 -10.09 9.53
CA GLN A 74 -13.26 -8.85 9.75
C GLN A 74 -12.56 -8.85 11.12
N GLU A 75 -13.24 -9.32 12.17
CA GLU A 75 -12.65 -9.45 13.49
C GLU A 75 -11.60 -10.56 13.54
N GLN A 76 -11.80 -11.66 12.82
CA GLN A 76 -10.81 -12.73 12.70
C GLN A 76 -9.50 -12.20 12.10
N ILE A 77 -9.59 -11.48 10.98
CA ILE A 77 -8.43 -10.84 10.34
C ILE A 77 -7.77 -9.83 11.28
N ASN A 78 -8.55 -8.97 11.96
CA ASN A 78 -7.99 -8.03 12.93
C ASN A 78 -7.28 -8.73 14.09
N MET A 79 -7.82 -9.84 14.62
CA MET A 79 -7.15 -10.64 15.66
C MET A 79 -5.86 -11.29 15.16
N LEU A 80 -5.82 -11.70 13.89
CA LEU A 80 -4.65 -12.32 13.26
C LEU A 80 -3.57 -11.30 12.88
N LEU A 81 -3.96 -10.06 12.55
CA LEU A 81 -3.08 -8.99 12.10
C LEU A 81 -2.68 -7.97 13.18
N ASN A 82 -3.19 -8.09 14.41
CA ASN A 82 -2.86 -7.17 15.49
C ASN A 82 -1.50 -7.51 16.15
N PHE A 83 -0.41 -7.26 15.43
CA PHE A 83 0.96 -7.53 15.90
C PHE A 83 1.49 -6.52 16.94
N LYS A 84 0.77 -5.41 17.18
CA LYS A 84 1.17 -4.33 18.11
C LYS A 84 0.80 -4.60 19.58
N GLY A 85 0.11 -5.69 19.87
CA GLY A 85 -0.27 -6.06 21.23
C GLY A 85 0.77 -6.96 21.88
N GLU A 86 1.81 -6.39 22.51
CA GLU A 86 2.58 -7.12 23.50
C GLU A 86 1.60 -7.72 24.54
N LYS A 87 1.75 -9.02 24.84
CA LYS A 87 1.06 -9.82 25.89
C LYS A 87 -0.15 -10.68 25.48
N GLN A 88 -0.49 -10.82 24.21
CA GLN A 88 -1.25 -12.00 23.77
C GLN A 88 -0.37 -12.80 22.82
N GLU A 89 -0.05 -14.04 23.18
CA GLU A 89 0.36 -15.07 22.20
C GLU A 89 -0.71 -15.08 21.11
N GLY A 90 -0.47 -14.31 20.04
CA GLY A 90 -1.36 -14.28 18.89
C GLY A 90 -1.44 -15.70 18.32
N PRO A 91 -2.61 -16.12 17.80
CA PRO A 91 -2.74 -17.45 17.18
C PRO A 91 -1.94 -17.57 15.88
N CYS A 92 -1.43 -16.44 15.35
CA CYS A 92 -0.65 -16.38 14.12
C CYS A 92 0.80 -16.89 14.34
N PRO A 93 1.23 -17.92 13.57
CA PRO A 93 2.60 -18.42 13.62
C PRO A 93 3.66 -17.34 13.36
N GLU A 94 4.84 -17.50 13.95
CA GLU A 94 5.98 -16.59 13.78
C GLU A 94 6.37 -16.41 12.31
N PHE A 95 6.49 -17.51 11.55
CA PHE A 95 6.90 -17.47 10.15
C PHE A 95 5.93 -16.70 9.24
N ILE A 96 4.62 -16.68 9.56
CA ILE A 96 3.62 -15.90 8.80
C ILE A 96 3.77 -14.41 9.15
N ARG A 97 4.04 -14.11 10.42
CA ARG A 97 4.29 -12.74 10.89
C ARG A 97 5.54 -12.15 10.25
N GLU A 98 6.64 -12.91 10.23
CA GLU A 98 7.91 -12.51 9.60
C GLU A 98 7.70 -12.16 8.13
N GLN A 99 7.02 -13.02 7.35
CA GLN A 99 6.72 -12.74 5.93
C GLN A 99 5.98 -11.40 5.71
N LEU A 100 5.04 -11.06 6.59
CA LEU A 100 4.32 -9.78 6.51
C LEU A 100 5.20 -8.59 6.90
N LEU A 101 6.08 -8.75 7.89
CA LEU A 101 7.04 -7.72 8.28
C LEU A 101 8.07 -7.48 7.17
N ASP A 102 8.64 -8.55 6.60
CA ASP A 102 9.59 -8.49 5.48
C ASP A 102 8.95 -7.77 4.28
N PHE A 103 7.74 -8.17 3.89
CA PHE A 103 7.01 -7.51 2.81
C PHE A 103 6.69 -6.04 3.13
N HIS A 104 6.37 -5.72 4.38
CA HIS A 104 6.14 -4.34 4.80
C HIS A 104 7.40 -3.49 4.65
N GLU A 105 8.56 -4.01 5.07
CA GLU A 105 9.84 -3.31 4.90
C GLU A 105 10.17 -3.09 3.43
N ASP A 106 10.02 -4.10 2.58
CA ASP A 106 10.24 -3.99 1.14
C ASP A 106 9.30 -2.97 0.50
N LEU A 107 8.01 -2.99 0.87
CA LEU A 107 7.03 -2.01 0.40
C LEU A 107 7.43 -0.58 0.81
N MET A 108 7.91 -0.39 2.04
CA MET A 108 8.36 0.90 2.54
C MET A 108 9.60 1.41 1.79
N ARG A 109 10.59 0.53 1.55
CA ARG A 109 11.76 0.84 0.70
C ARG A 109 11.32 1.25 -0.71
N HIS A 110 10.37 0.53 -1.31
CA HIS A 110 9.80 0.87 -2.62
C HIS A 110 8.91 2.13 -2.65
N CYS A 111 8.46 2.62 -1.50
CA CYS A 111 7.79 3.92 -1.36
C CYS A 111 8.78 5.10 -1.27
N GLY A 112 10.09 4.84 -1.34
CA GLY A 112 11.12 5.88 -1.22
C GLY A 112 11.40 6.27 0.23
N ILE A 113 11.10 5.38 1.17
CA ILE A 113 11.43 5.58 2.59
C ILE A 113 12.76 4.89 2.84
N GLU A 114 13.79 5.70 3.05
CA GLU A 114 15.04 5.25 3.64
C GLU A 114 14.73 4.87 5.09
N LEU A 115 14.56 3.57 5.34
CA LEU A 115 14.65 3.03 6.69
C LEU A 115 16.13 3.15 7.06
N ASP A 116 16.49 4.18 7.83
CA ASP A 116 17.85 4.33 8.35
C ASP A 116 18.21 3.04 9.13
N ASP A 117 19.18 2.29 8.62
CA ASP A 117 19.72 1.06 9.25
C ASP A 117 20.53 1.35 10.53
N ASP A 118 20.65 2.62 10.94
CA ASP A 118 21.44 3.07 12.09
C ASP A 118 20.58 3.52 13.27
N GLY A 119 19.83 2.57 13.82
CA GLY A 119 19.16 2.78 15.08
C GLY A 119 18.26 1.61 15.42
N THR A 120 18.85 0.62 16.08
CA THR A 120 18.19 -0.21 17.09
C THR A 120 16.81 0.34 17.43
N ILE A 121 15.77 -0.41 17.05
CA ILE A 121 14.44 -0.32 17.65
C ILE A 121 14.66 -0.68 19.13
N ASP A 122 15.18 0.29 19.89
CA ASP A 122 15.17 0.23 21.33
C ASP A 122 13.72 0.53 21.68
N GLY A 123 13.06 -0.51 22.19
CA GLY A 123 11.67 -0.52 22.54
C GLY A 123 11.41 0.50 23.65
N ASP A 124 11.11 1.74 23.26
CA ASP A 124 10.25 2.62 24.03
C ASP A 124 9.75 3.75 23.11
N ASN A 125 8.66 3.49 22.39
CA ASN A 125 7.89 4.56 21.76
C ASN A 125 7.13 5.34 22.84
N ASP A 126 7.89 6.06 23.67
CA ASP A 126 7.30 6.97 24.62
C ASP A 126 6.81 8.20 23.84
N PHE A 127 5.51 8.21 23.53
CA PHE A 127 4.80 9.29 22.82
C PHE A 127 4.76 10.62 23.60
N THR A 128 5.51 10.72 24.71
CA THR A 128 5.59 11.91 25.53
C THR A 128 6.21 13.08 24.75
N ILE A 129 5.74 14.29 25.06
CA ILE A 129 6.21 15.55 24.45
C ILE A 129 7.74 15.68 24.56
N ARG A 130 8.32 15.12 25.64
CA ARG A 130 9.75 15.07 25.90
C ARG A 130 10.51 14.19 24.90
N GLY A 131 9.99 13.01 24.55
CA GLY A 131 10.57 12.11 23.54
C GLY A 131 10.57 12.74 22.16
N ARG A 132 9.46 13.39 21.78
CA ARG A 132 9.34 14.13 20.51
C ARG A 132 10.31 15.32 20.43
N LEU A 133 10.48 16.07 21.53
CA LEU A 133 11.42 17.19 21.59
C LEU A 133 12.87 16.72 21.46
N MET A 134 13.23 15.60 22.11
CA MET A 134 14.59 15.06 22.00
C MET A 134 14.91 14.50 20.61
N LEU A 135 13.95 13.90 19.92
CA LEU A 135 14.10 13.51 18.52
C LEU A 135 14.34 14.73 17.61
N LEU A 136 13.63 15.83 17.86
CA LEU A 136 13.83 17.10 17.16
C LEU A 136 15.21 17.70 17.43
N VAL A 137 15.66 17.71 18.70
CA VAL A 137 16.99 18.21 19.08
C VAL A 137 18.11 17.37 18.48
N LYS A 138 17.95 16.04 18.43
CA LYS A 138 18.88 15.13 17.74
C LYS A 138 18.92 15.40 16.23
N LYS A 139 17.76 15.58 15.57
CA LYS A 139 17.69 15.94 14.14
C LYS A 139 18.35 17.28 13.84
N VAL A 140 18.12 18.31 14.66
CA VAL A 140 18.74 19.64 14.51
C VAL A 140 20.26 19.57 14.71
N SER A 141 20.72 18.77 15.67
CA SER A 141 22.15 18.56 15.93
C SER A 141 22.84 17.81 14.77
N ALA A 142 22.17 16.82 14.19
CA ALA A 142 22.63 16.11 13.00
C ALA A 142 22.67 17.03 11.76
N LEU A 143 21.68 17.91 11.60
CA LEU A 143 21.66 18.94 10.55
C LEU A 143 22.83 19.92 10.71
N LYS A 144 23.09 20.37 11.94
CA LYS A 144 24.22 21.26 12.27
C LYS A 144 25.57 20.61 11.93
N LYS A 145 25.68 19.29 12.12
CA LYS A 145 26.86 18.49 11.74
C LYS A 145 27.01 18.32 10.22
N LYS A 146 25.89 18.22 9.48
CA LYS A 146 25.87 18.21 8.00
C LYS A 146 26.20 19.58 7.38
N ILE A 147 25.85 20.69 8.04
CA ILE A 147 26.15 22.06 7.55
C ILE A 147 27.63 22.43 7.76
N GLY A 148 28.31 21.84 8.74
CA GLY A 148 29.73 22.13 9.04
C GLY A 148 30.75 21.50 8.09
N ASN A 149 30.35 20.55 7.24
CA ASN A 149 31.21 19.95 6.22
C ASN A 149 30.54 20.13 4.85
N PRO A 150 31.05 20.97 3.94
CA PRO A 150 30.50 21.04 2.60
C PRO A 150 30.62 19.65 1.96
N PRO A 151 29.55 19.12 1.34
CA PRO A 151 29.62 17.84 0.67
C PRO A 151 30.60 17.98 -0.50
N LYS A 152 31.69 17.21 -0.46
CA LYS A 152 32.56 17.01 -1.62
C LYS A 152 31.68 16.57 -2.79
N GLU A 153 31.69 17.33 -3.88
CA GLU A 153 31.20 16.90 -5.19
C GLU A 153 31.83 15.55 -5.50
N LYS A 154 31.06 14.49 -5.27
CA LYS A 154 31.30 13.20 -5.89
C LYS A 154 30.30 13.15 -7.03
N ASP A 155 30.78 12.83 -8.22
CA ASP A 155 29.99 12.39 -9.36
C ASP A 155 29.07 11.23 -8.95
N ARG A 156 27.94 11.56 -8.30
CA ARG A 156 26.93 10.61 -7.90
C ARG A 156 25.99 10.51 -9.07
N ARG A 157 26.25 9.53 -9.93
CA ARG A 157 25.21 9.06 -10.86
C ARG A 157 23.95 8.77 -10.01
N PRO A 158 22.81 9.41 -10.30
CA PRO A 158 21.60 9.14 -9.54
C PRO A 158 21.25 7.67 -9.70
N CYS A 159 21.17 6.94 -8.58
CA CYS A 159 20.94 5.49 -8.59
C CYS A 159 19.45 5.15 -8.71
N THR A 160 18.56 6.12 -8.45
CA THR A 160 17.10 5.96 -8.52
C THR A 160 16.46 7.06 -9.36
N LEU A 161 15.30 6.75 -9.96
CA LEU A 161 14.50 7.72 -10.71
C LEU A 161 14.09 8.92 -9.86
N GLN A 162 13.79 8.70 -8.57
CA GLN A 162 13.44 9.75 -7.62
C GLN A 162 14.60 10.74 -7.44
N GLN A 163 15.83 10.25 -7.25
CA GLN A 163 17.02 11.09 -7.12
C GLN A 163 17.30 11.84 -8.42
N LEU A 164 17.19 11.17 -9.58
CA LEU A 164 17.39 11.81 -10.88
C LEU A 164 16.41 12.96 -11.12
N ILE A 165 15.13 12.77 -10.79
CA ILE A 165 14.10 13.80 -10.95
C ILE A 165 14.37 14.96 -9.97
N SER A 166 14.69 14.65 -8.71
CA SER A 166 15.04 15.67 -7.71
C SER A 166 16.23 16.52 -8.17
N ASP A 167 17.33 15.88 -8.55
CA ASP A 167 18.57 16.56 -8.97
C ASP A 167 18.34 17.39 -10.24
N THR A 168 17.54 16.88 -11.18
CA THR A 168 17.21 17.62 -12.40
C THR A 168 16.36 18.86 -12.12
N MET A 169 15.37 18.75 -11.23
CA MET A 169 14.54 19.89 -10.84
C MET A 169 15.35 20.98 -10.11
N VAL A 170 16.28 20.56 -9.24
CA VAL A 170 17.18 21.49 -8.54
C VAL A 170 18.10 22.21 -9.54
N ARG A 171 18.69 21.48 -10.49
CA ARG A 171 19.54 22.09 -11.53
C ARG A 171 18.77 23.10 -12.38
N TRP A 172 17.57 22.76 -12.83
CA TRP A 172 16.75 23.66 -13.64
C TRP A 172 16.41 24.97 -12.91
N ALA A 173 16.11 24.89 -11.60
CA ALA A 173 15.85 26.05 -10.77
C ALA A 173 17.10 26.91 -10.47
N GLN A 174 18.30 26.33 -10.58
CA GLN A 174 19.58 27.02 -10.36
C GLN A 174 20.14 27.66 -11.63
N GLU A 175 19.92 27.05 -12.79
CA GLU A 175 20.45 27.51 -14.08
C GLU A 175 19.72 28.75 -14.61
N SER A 176 18.42 28.90 -14.34
CA SER A 176 17.63 30.03 -14.85
C SER A 176 16.39 30.33 -14.02
N VAL A 177 15.91 31.59 -14.08
CA VAL A 177 14.61 31.97 -13.50
C VAL A 177 13.50 31.46 -14.42
N ILE A 178 12.60 30.66 -13.86
CA ILE A 178 11.46 30.10 -14.59
C ILE A 178 10.29 31.08 -14.53
N GLU A 179 9.94 31.67 -15.67
CA GLU A 179 8.89 32.69 -15.77
C GLU A 179 7.47 32.11 -15.88
N ASP A 180 7.34 30.93 -16.50
CA ASP A 180 6.03 30.30 -16.73
C ASP A 180 5.46 29.68 -15.43
N PRO A 181 4.35 30.21 -14.87
CA PRO A 181 3.75 29.67 -13.66
C PRO A 181 3.15 28.28 -13.85
N ASP A 182 2.76 27.89 -15.07
CA ASP A 182 2.25 26.55 -15.36
C ASP A 182 3.36 25.50 -15.27
N LEU A 183 4.54 25.80 -15.79
CA LEU A 183 5.71 24.95 -15.66
C LEU A 183 6.12 24.79 -14.19
N VAL A 184 6.15 25.88 -13.41
CA VAL A 184 6.47 25.82 -11.96
C VAL A 184 5.47 24.91 -11.23
N ARG A 185 4.18 25.04 -11.50
CA ARG A 185 3.15 24.15 -10.94
C ARG A 185 3.40 22.69 -11.31
N ALA A 186 3.68 22.40 -12.57
CA ALA A 186 3.95 21.04 -13.04
C ALA A 186 5.19 20.43 -12.37
N MET A 187 6.26 21.21 -12.19
CA MET A 187 7.48 20.80 -11.51
C MET A 187 7.22 20.43 -10.04
N PHE A 188 6.52 21.29 -9.29
CA PHE A 188 6.18 21.01 -7.89
C PHE A 188 5.24 19.82 -7.74
N VAL A 189 4.25 19.66 -8.64
CA VAL A 189 3.38 18.47 -8.65
C VAL A 189 4.20 17.20 -8.90
N LEU A 190 5.17 17.24 -9.81
CA LEU A 190 6.03 16.09 -10.08
C LEU A 190 6.90 15.75 -8.85
N LEU A 191 7.55 16.75 -8.25
CA LEU A 191 8.35 16.58 -7.03
C LEU A 191 7.51 16.02 -5.88
N HIS A 192 6.35 16.62 -5.60
CA HIS A 192 5.45 16.13 -4.55
C HIS A 192 5.08 14.66 -4.78
N ARG A 193 4.81 14.25 -6.02
CA ARG A 193 4.51 12.85 -6.35
C ARG A 193 5.70 11.89 -6.18
N GLN A 194 6.93 12.38 -6.32
CA GLN A 194 8.13 11.56 -6.08
C GLN A 194 8.34 11.27 -4.58
N TYR A 195 8.04 12.22 -3.71
CA TYR A 195 8.20 12.07 -2.26
C TYR A 195 6.96 11.52 -1.56
N ASP A 196 5.77 11.69 -2.13
CA ASP A 196 4.51 11.19 -1.59
C ASP A 196 4.22 9.74 -2.02
N GLY A 197 5.19 8.85 -1.77
CA GLY A 197 5.07 7.42 -2.08
C GLY A 197 3.94 6.73 -1.31
N ILE A 198 3.89 6.95 0.01
CA ILE A 198 2.83 6.40 0.88
C ILE A 198 1.47 7.01 0.52
N GLY A 199 1.35 8.33 0.42
CA GLY A 199 0.05 8.95 0.14
C GLY A 199 -0.48 8.52 -1.23
N GLY A 200 0.41 8.32 -2.22
CA GLY A 200 0.05 7.69 -3.48
C GLY A 200 -0.55 6.29 -3.31
N GLN A 201 0.08 5.45 -2.48
CA GLN A 201 -0.42 4.11 -2.16
C GLN A 201 -1.77 4.16 -1.42
N VAL A 202 -1.87 4.96 -0.36
CA VAL A 202 -3.07 5.07 0.50
C VAL A 202 -4.27 5.61 -0.27
N ARG A 203 -4.08 6.53 -1.23
CA ARG A 203 -5.19 7.03 -2.06
C ARG A 203 -5.66 6.02 -3.11
N ALA A 204 -4.82 5.08 -3.49
CA ALA A 204 -5.12 4.11 -4.53
C ALA A 204 -5.67 2.78 -3.97
N LEU A 205 -5.27 2.38 -2.75
CA LEU A 205 -5.76 1.18 -2.08
C LEU A 205 -7.29 1.08 -1.99
N PRO A 206 -8.05 2.13 -1.60
CA PRO A 206 -9.51 2.06 -1.54
C PRO A 206 -10.21 1.85 -2.89
N LYS A 207 -9.49 2.08 -4.01
CA LYS A 207 -9.98 1.88 -5.38
C LYS A 207 -9.51 0.54 -5.96
N THR A 208 -8.75 -0.23 -5.21
CA THR A 208 -8.21 -1.52 -5.64
C THR A 208 -9.22 -2.61 -5.27
N TYR A 209 -9.49 -3.50 -6.21
CA TYR A 209 -10.35 -4.66 -6.00
C TYR A 209 -9.77 -5.87 -6.71
N THR A 210 -10.05 -7.05 -6.16
CA THR A 210 -9.72 -8.34 -6.76
C THR A 210 -10.99 -8.98 -7.27
N ILE A 211 -10.91 -9.61 -8.44
CA ILE A 211 -12.00 -10.41 -9.00
C ILE A 211 -11.52 -11.83 -9.21
N ASN A 212 -12.49 -12.75 -9.32
CA ASN A 212 -12.20 -14.12 -9.70
C ASN A 212 -11.90 -14.20 -11.21
N SER A 213 -11.00 -15.10 -11.60
CA SER A 213 -10.61 -15.34 -12.99
C SER A 213 -11.80 -15.73 -13.88
N VAL A 214 -12.78 -16.45 -13.32
CA VAL A 214 -14.00 -16.87 -14.04
C VAL A 214 -14.88 -15.68 -14.44
N SER A 215 -14.86 -14.59 -13.66
CA SER A 215 -15.71 -13.41 -13.87
C SER A 215 -15.05 -12.30 -14.70
N VAL A 216 -13.87 -12.55 -15.28
CA VAL A 216 -13.09 -11.53 -15.99
C VAL A 216 -13.85 -11.01 -17.21
N GLU A 217 -14.44 -11.89 -18.02
CA GLU A 217 -15.15 -11.49 -19.24
C GLU A 217 -16.37 -10.60 -18.94
N ASP A 218 -17.20 -11.00 -17.96
CA ASP A 218 -18.34 -10.20 -17.51
C ASP A 218 -17.91 -8.85 -16.96
N THR A 219 -16.81 -8.81 -16.19
CA THR A 219 -16.28 -7.56 -15.63
C THR A 219 -15.74 -6.63 -16.73
N VAL A 220 -15.11 -7.18 -17.77
CA VAL A 220 -14.64 -6.40 -18.93
C VAL A 220 -15.82 -5.78 -19.68
N ASN A 221 -16.88 -6.55 -19.90
CA ASN A 221 -18.10 -6.04 -20.54
C ASN A 221 -18.76 -4.94 -19.71
N LEU A 222 -18.86 -5.11 -18.39
CA LEU A 222 -19.38 -4.09 -17.48
C LEU A 222 -18.53 -2.81 -17.50
N LEU A 223 -17.20 -2.96 -17.48
CA LEU A 223 -16.28 -1.82 -17.52
C LEU A 223 -16.37 -1.07 -18.87
N ALA A 224 -16.56 -1.79 -19.98
CA ALA A 224 -16.77 -1.21 -21.29
C ALA A 224 -18.08 -0.41 -21.34
N ALA A 225 -19.17 -0.95 -20.80
CA ALA A 225 -20.46 -0.26 -20.68
C ALA A 225 -20.35 1.03 -19.84
N LEU A 226 -19.67 0.95 -18.68
CA LEU A 226 -19.38 2.14 -17.86
C LEU A 226 -18.54 3.18 -18.61
N GLY A 227 -17.55 2.75 -19.38
CA GLY A 227 -16.75 3.63 -20.24
C GLY A 227 -17.60 4.35 -21.29
N GLN A 228 -18.56 3.66 -21.90
CA GLN A 228 -19.52 4.26 -22.82
C GLN A 228 -20.38 5.31 -22.13
N ILE A 229 -20.95 5.00 -20.96
CA ILE A 229 -21.75 5.96 -20.17
C ILE A 229 -20.91 7.20 -19.81
N ARG A 230 -19.66 7.01 -19.37
CA ARG A 230 -18.76 8.10 -19.00
C ARG A 230 -18.42 9.01 -20.19
N SER A 231 -18.29 8.45 -21.40
CA SER A 231 -18.03 9.24 -22.62
C SER A 231 -19.17 10.22 -22.95
N LEU A 232 -20.41 9.87 -22.58
CA LEU A 232 -21.58 10.70 -22.82
C LEU A 232 -21.69 11.87 -21.84
N LEU A 233 -21.00 11.83 -20.69
CA LEU A 233 -21.03 12.91 -19.68
C LEU A 233 -20.43 14.24 -20.18
N SER A 234 -19.49 14.17 -21.13
CA SER A 234 -18.87 15.37 -21.74
C SER A 234 -19.63 15.89 -22.98
N VAL A 235 -20.64 15.17 -23.44
CA VAL A 235 -21.35 15.45 -24.70
C VAL A 235 -22.74 16.01 -24.40
N ARG A 236 -23.20 16.96 -25.21
CA ARG A 236 -24.58 17.46 -25.12
C ARG A 236 -25.52 16.38 -25.63
N MET A 237 -26.50 15.98 -24.80
CA MET A 237 -27.45 14.92 -25.14
C MET A 237 -28.23 15.22 -26.44
N GLY A 238 -28.19 14.26 -27.36
CA GLY A 238 -28.99 14.20 -28.58
C GLY A 238 -29.66 12.84 -28.75
N LYS A 239 -30.40 12.66 -29.84
CA LYS A 239 -31.17 11.43 -30.11
C LYS A 239 -30.29 10.20 -30.40
N GLU A 240 -29.05 10.41 -30.84
CA GLU A 240 -28.09 9.32 -31.11
C GLU A 240 -27.41 8.88 -29.80
N GLU A 241 -27.03 9.85 -28.97
CA GLU A 241 -26.47 9.65 -27.64
C GLU A 241 -27.45 8.93 -26.70
N GLU A 242 -28.74 9.27 -26.78
CA GLU A 242 -29.80 8.59 -26.02
C GLU A 242 -29.90 7.10 -26.40
N LYS A 243 -29.83 6.77 -27.69
CA LYS A 243 -29.82 5.37 -28.17
C LYS A 243 -28.58 4.62 -27.70
N LEU A 244 -27.41 5.28 -27.73
CA LEU A 244 -26.16 4.70 -27.24
C LEU A 244 -26.23 4.44 -25.72
N MET A 245 -26.83 5.34 -24.95
CA MET A 245 -27.04 5.16 -23.51
C MET A 245 -27.95 3.98 -23.21
N ILE A 246 -29.09 3.86 -23.90
CA ILE A 246 -30.01 2.73 -23.73
C ILE A 246 -29.32 1.39 -24.01
N ARG A 247 -28.46 1.36 -25.04
CA ARG A 247 -27.66 0.16 -25.39
C ARG A 247 -26.56 -0.16 -24.38
N GLY A 248 -26.00 0.84 -23.71
CA GLY A 248 -25.00 0.63 -22.65
C GLY A 248 -25.59 0.25 -21.30
N LEU A 249 -26.91 0.38 -21.12
CA LEU A 249 -27.63 -0.01 -19.89
C LEU A 249 -28.25 -1.41 -19.95
N GLY A 250 -28.35 -2.01 -21.14
CA GLY A 250 -28.94 -3.33 -21.39
C GLY A 250 -27.89 -4.39 -21.67
#